data_AF-A0A2V4C707-F1
#
_entry.id   AF-A0A2V4C707-F1
#
_cell.length_a   1.000
_cell.length_b   1.000
_cell.length_c   1.000
_cell.angle_alpha   90.00
_cell.angle_beta   90.00
_cell.angle_gamma   90.00
#
_symmetry.space_group_name_H-M   'P 1'
#
loop_
_entity.id
_entity.type
_entity.pdbx_description
1 polymer ?
#
loop_
_entity_poly.entity_id
_entity_poly.type
_entity_poly.pdbx_seq_one_letter_code
_entity_poly.pdbx_strand_id
1 'polypeptide(L)'
;MIKNKVMKTILYTLTILFVSITARSQEFEYLKKLDTIYIEFKGKKNEKKHSIQTRNAPQNFDERLYSFSLKKTLIRLNFEHWKFINWEKKEANVVSEVRKVDKLFLRKHKREIIKICYLEKYNYDEIVCELFSPLKVFYIIDFTEKIKGNVVLYEVICINSCPVYE
;
A
#
# COMPACT_ATOMS: atom_id res chain seq x y z
N MET A 1 36.55 -42.50 -5.87
CA MET A 1 36.62 -41.02 -5.93
C MET A 1 35.54 -40.34 -6.80
N ILE A 2 35.02 -40.98 -7.85
CA ILE A 2 34.09 -40.36 -8.82
C ILE A 2 32.69 -40.02 -8.25
N LYS A 3 32.15 -40.86 -7.34
CA LYS A 3 30.82 -40.65 -6.70
C LYS A 3 30.70 -39.31 -5.94
N ASN A 4 31.78 -38.86 -5.28
CA ASN A 4 31.76 -37.62 -4.49
C ASN A 4 31.72 -36.35 -5.36
N LYS A 5 32.24 -36.42 -6.60
CA LYS A 5 32.22 -35.27 -7.51
C LYS A 5 30.82 -35.04 -8.07
N VAL A 6 30.14 -36.11 -8.46
CA VAL A 6 28.76 -36.08 -8.98
C VAL A 6 27.76 -35.59 -7.92
N MET A 7 27.89 -36.06 -6.68
CA MET A 7 26.99 -35.66 -5.58
C MET A 7 27.15 -34.17 -5.22
N LYS A 8 28.38 -33.64 -5.26
CA LYS A 8 28.64 -32.20 -5.08
C LYS A 8 28.03 -31.38 -6.21
N THR A 9 28.16 -31.81 -7.46
CA THR A 9 27.56 -31.12 -8.61
C THR A 9 26.03 -31.06 -8.48
N ILE A 10 25.37 -32.17 -8.12
CA ILE A 10 23.91 -32.20 -7.91
C ILE A 10 23.49 -31.24 -6.80
N LEU A 11 24.24 -31.21 -5.68
CA LEU A 11 23.97 -30.30 -4.58
C LEU A 11 24.12 -28.82 -4.98
N TYR A 12 25.19 -28.46 -5.72
CA TYR A 12 25.36 -27.10 -6.23
C TYR A 12 24.24 -26.71 -7.20
N THR A 13 23.82 -27.62 -8.07
CA THR A 13 22.75 -27.38 -9.04
C THR A 13 21.40 -27.14 -8.33
N LEU A 14 21.07 -27.96 -7.32
CA LEU A 14 19.88 -27.76 -6.49
C LEU A 14 19.94 -26.44 -5.71
N THR A 15 21.10 -26.09 -5.16
CA THR A 15 21.26 -24.83 -4.40
C THR A 15 21.06 -23.61 -5.31
N ILE A 16 21.59 -23.63 -6.53
CA ILE A 16 21.41 -22.55 -7.52
C ILE A 16 19.95 -22.44 -7.97
N LEU A 17 19.27 -23.59 -8.16
CA LEU A 17 17.85 -23.65 -8.51
C LEU A 17 16.96 -23.09 -7.39
N PHE A 18 17.30 -23.34 -6.11
CA PHE A 18 16.56 -22.79 -4.98
C PHE A 18 16.78 -21.29 -4.77
N VAL A 19 17.98 -20.78 -5.04
CA VAL A 19 18.29 -19.34 -4.94
C VAL A 19 17.52 -18.54 -5.99
N SER A 20 17.32 -19.08 -7.19
CA SER A 20 16.62 -18.39 -8.29
C SER A 20 15.10 -18.27 -8.09
N ILE A 21 14.48 -19.02 -7.17
CA ILE A 21 13.02 -18.98 -6.94
C ILE A 21 12.59 -17.84 -5.98
N THR A 22 13.53 -17.18 -5.29
CA THR A 22 13.18 -16.29 -4.16
C THR A 22 13.18 -14.78 -4.46
N ALA A 23 13.59 -14.36 -5.65
CA ALA A 23 13.57 -12.94 -6.03
C ALA A 23 12.22 -12.50 -6.62
N ARG A 24 11.14 -12.58 -5.83
CA ARG A 24 9.87 -11.94 -6.22
C ARG A 24 9.95 -10.45 -5.96
N SER A 25 10.52 -9.72 -6.91
CA SER A 25 10.30 -8.27 -6.97
C SER A 25 8.82 -8.01 -7.23
N GLN A 26 8.22 -7.09 -6.48
CA GLN A 26 6.93 -6.52 -6.85
C GLN A 26 7.13 -5.84 -8.21
N GLU A 27 6.33 -6.20 -9.21
CA GLU A 27 6.41 -5.64 -10.56
C GLU A 27 5.45 -4.45 -10.66
N PHE A 28 5.96 -3.31 -11.12
CA PHE A 28 5.18 -2.07 -11.20
C PHE A 28 4.01 -2.22 -12.17
N GLU A 29 4.24 -2.87 -13.32
CA GLU A 29 3.22 -3.19 -14.31
C GLU A 29 2.09 -4.07 -13.75
N TYR A 30 2.40 -4.97 -12.82
CA TYR A 30 1.36 -5.74 -12.13
C TYR A 30 0.49 -4.84 -11.25
N LEU A 31 1.10 -3.91 -10.50
CA LEU A 31 0.37 -2.98 -9.64
C LEU A 31 -0.52 -2.01 -10.43
N LYS A 32 -0.10 -1.59 -11.62
CA LYS A 32 -0.93 -0.76 -12.52
C LYS A 32 -2.26 -1.42 -12.89
N LYS A 33 -2.28 -2.76 -12.98
CA LYS A 33 -3.46 -3.54 -13.39
C LYS A 33 -4.39 -3.93 -12.23
N LEU A 34 -4.03 -3.63 -10.99
CA LEU A 34 -4.86 -3.96 -9.83
C LEU A 34 -6.02 -2.99 -9.67
N ASP A 35 -7.21 -3.51 -9.42
CA ASP A 35 -8.38 -2.71 -9.03
C ASP A 35 -8.31 -2.26 -7.57
N THR A 36 -7.56 -2.99 -6.74
CA THR A 36 -7.39 -2.70 -5.31
C THR A 36 -5.92 -2.72 -4.93
N ILE A 37 -5.49 -1.66 -4.24
CA ILE A 37 -4.13 -1.50 -3.75
C ILE A 37 -4.14 -1.32 -2.24
N TYR A 38 -3.25 -2.02 -1.56
CA TYR A 38 -3.06 -1.87 -0.11
C TYR A 38 -1.73 -1.16 0.16
N ILE A 39 -1.71 -0.21 1.07
CA ILE A 39 -0.53 0.60 1.37
C ILE A 39 -0.16 0.38 2.83
N GLU A 40 1.08 -0.04 3.09
CA GLU A 40 1.57 -0.30 4.44
C GLU A 40 1.87 1.00 5.18
N PHE A 41 1.18 1.24 6.31
CA PHE A 41 1.51 2.28 7.27
C PHE A 41 2.03 1.68 8.58
N LYS A 42 3.25 2.06 8.97
CA LYS A 42 3.93 1.57 10.17
C LYS A 42 4.26 2.67 11.18
N GLY A 43 3.95 3.93 10.88
CA GLY A 43 4.28 5.08 11.71
C GLY A 43 5.79 5.36 11.76
N LYS A 44 6.51 5.11 10.66
CA LYS A 44 7.94 5.46 10.58
C LYS A 44 8.14 6.97 10.52
N LYS A 45 9.38 7.45 10.66
CA LYS A 45 9.73 8.89 10.63
C LYS A 45 9.21 9.64 9.39
N ASN A 46 9.11 8.97 8.24
CA ASN A 46 8.61 9.55 6.99
C ASN A 46 7.12 9.32 6.76
N GLU A 47 6.40 8.77 7.73
CA GLU A 47 4.98 8.42 7.67
C GLU A 47 4.28 9.20 8.79
N LYS A 48 3.26 9.99 8.43
CA LYS A 48 2.49 10.79 9.38
C LYS A 48 1.02 10.40 9.29
N LYS A 49 0.36 10.42 10.44
CA LYS A 49 -1.09 10.24 10.57
C LYS A 49 -1.64 11.40 11.40
N HIS A 50 -2.69 12.05 10.92
CA HIS A 50 -3.38 13.14 11.61
C HIS A 50 -4.88 12.92 11.54
N SER A 51 -5.58 13.16 12.64
CA SER A 51 -7.03 13.35 12.60
C SER A 51 -7.32 14.74 12.04
N ILE A 52 -8.17 14.82 11.03
CA ILE A 52 -8.64 16.10 10.52
C ILE A 52 -9.99 16.37 11.20
N GLN A 53 -10.17 17.59 11.70
CA GLN A 53 -11.50 18.09 12.06
C GLN A 53 -11.84 19.18 11.05
N THR A 54 -12.42 18.80 9.91
CA THR A 54 -12.79 19.77 8.87
C THR A 54 -14.03 20.61 9.23
N ARG A 55 -14.72 20.33 10.34
CA ARG A 55 -15.99 20.97 10.70
C ARG A 55 -16.00 21.50 12.13
N ASN A 56 -16.46 22.74 12.29
CA ASN A 56 -16.66 23.44 13.57
C ASN A 56 -17.79 22.86 14.46
N ALA A 57 -18.24 21.63 14.21
CA ALA A 57 -19.29 20.98 14.99
C ALA A 57 -18.82 19.60 15.46
N PRO A 58 -19.06 19.21 16.73
CA PRO A 58 -18.72 17.89 17.24
C PRO A 58 -19.72 16.89 16.66
N GLN A 59 -19.44 16.41 15.46
CA GLN A 59 -20.11 15.27 14.88
C GLN A 59 -19.07 14.16 14.74
N ASN A 60 -19.47 12.94 15.08
CA ASN A 60 -18.68 11.71 15.15
C ASN A 60 -18.03 11.31 13.81
N PHE A 61 -17.16 12.15 13.27
CA PHE A 61 -16.41 11.94 12.03
C PHE A 61 -14.97 11.63 12.39
N ASP A 62 -14.53 10.41 12.05
CA ASP A 62 -13.13 10.00 12.13
C ASP A 62 -12.50 10.26 10.76
N GLU A 63 -12.16 11.52 10.48
CA GLU A 63 -11.43 11.88 9.27
C GLU A 63 -9.94 11.73 9.55
N ARG A 64 -9.23 11.00 8.67
CA ARG A 64 -7.81 10.70 8.86
C ARG A 64 -7.01 11.02 7.62
N LEU A 65 -5.92 11.75 7.81
CA LEU A 65 -4.92 11.99 6.79
C LEU A 65 -3.69 11.14 7.06
N TYR A 66 -3.33 10.30 6.10
CA TYR A 66 -2.08 9.56 6.03
C TYR A 66 -1.15 10.24 5.03
N SER A 67 0.04 10.62 5.47
CA SER A 67 1.04 11.29 4.64
C SER A 67 2.36 10.53 4.63
N PHE A 68 2.92 10.34 3.45
CA PHE A 68 4.14 9.56 3.21
C PHE A 68 5.16 10.43 2.47
N SER A 69 6.24 10.79 3.15
CA SER A 69 7.38 11.47 2.52
C SER A 69 8.26 10.43 1.83
N LEU A 70 8.49 10.59 0.53
CA LEU A 70 9.40 9.75 -0.23
C LEU A 70 10.83 10.27 -0.02
N LYS A 71 11.79 9.46 0.43
CA LYS A 71 13.09 10.00 0.89
C LYS A 71 13.89 10.75 -0.17
N LYS A 72 13.73 10.38 -1.44
CA LYS A 72 14.49 10.93 -2.56
C LYS A 72 13.86 12.17 -3.17
N THR A 73 12.63 12.52 -2.78
CA THR A 73 11.90 13.66 -3.32
C THR A 73 11.35 14.50 -2.16
N LEU A 74 11.21 15.81 -2.34
CA LEU A 74 10.52 16.64 -1.34
C LEU A 74 8.99 16.42 -1.35
N ILE A 75 8.53 15.38 -2.04
CA ILE A 75 7.14 15.14 -2.38
C ILE A 75 6.51 14.20 -1.35
N ARG A 76 5.22 14.44 -1.08
CA ARG A 76 4.41 13.64 -0.16
C ARG A 76 3.28 12.97 -0.92
N LEU A 77 3.06 11.69 -0.63
CA LEU A 77 1.84 11.00 -1.00
C LEU A 77 0.85 11.12 0.15
N ASN A 78 -0.37 11.55 -0.13
CA ASN A 78 -1.38 11.84 0.87
C ASN A 78 -2.64 11.04 0.57
N PHE A 79 -3.19 10.42 1.61
CA PHE A 79 -4.38 9.60 1.54
C PHE A 79 -5.35 9.99 2.64
N GLU A 80 -6.61 10.14 2.29
CA GLU A 80 -7.65 10.56 3.23
C GLU A 80 -8.71 9.46 3.43
N HIS A 81 -9.00 9.17 4.68
CA HIS A 81 -10.17 8.40 5.08
C HIS A 81 -11.26 9.37 5.53
N TRP A 82 -12.40 9.35 4.85
CA TRP A 82 -13.60 10.09 5.23
C TRP A 82 -14.74 9.11 5.47
N LYS A 83 -15.79 9.51 6.21
CA LYS A 83 -17.01 8.69 6.35
C LYS A 83 -17.61 8.33 4.99
N PHE A 84 -17.54 9.22 4.00
CA PHE A 84 -17.96 8.96 2.62
C PHE A 84 -16.83 9.39 1.69
N ILE A 85 -16.34 8.46 0.87
CA ILE A 85 -15.15 8.65 0.02
C ILE A 85 -15.39 9.65 -1.13
N ASN A 86 -16.59 9.69 -1.69
CA ASN A 86 -16.99 10.64 -2.72
C ASN A 86 -18.47 11.01 -2.58
N TRP A 87 -18.90 12.00 -3.35
CA TRP A 87 -20.28 12.48 -3.31
C TRP A 87 -21.29 11.40 -3.75
N GLU A 88 -20.95 10.60 -4.75
CA GLU A 88 -21.78 9.48 -5.24
C GLU A 88 -22.06 8.46 -4.13
N LYS A 89 -21.02 8.04 -3.40
CA LYS A 89 -21.16 7.16 -2.23
C LYS A 89 -21.95 7.82 -1.13
N LYS A 90 -21.83 9.14 -0.94
CA LYS A 90 -22.66 9.87 0.03
C LYS A 90 -24.14 9.87 -0.35
N GLU A 91 -24.48 10.14 -1.62
CA GLU A 91 -25.86 10.08 -2.12
C GLU A 91 -26.44 8.68 -2.02
N ALA A 92 -25.64 7.66 -2.33
CA ALA A 92 -25.99 6.25 -2.17
C ALA A 92 -25.95 5.76 -0.70
N ASN A 93 -25.57 6.63 0.25
CA ASN A 93 -25.38 6.31 1.67
C ASN A 93 -24.41 5.13 1.94
N VAL A 94 -23.41 4.96 1.07
CA VAL A 94 -22.34 3.97 1.17
C VAL A 94 -21.15 4.55 1.95
N VAL A 95 -20.95 4.05 3.16
CA VAL A 95 -19.89 4.52 4.05
C VAL A 95 -18.53 3.93 3.63
N SER A 96 -17.47 4.74 3.74
CA SER A 96 -16.09 4.29 3.58
C SER A 96 -15.76 3.17 4.56
N GLU A 97 -15.06 2.17 4.06
CA GLU A 97 -14.93 0.94 4.80
C GLU A 97 -13.79 0.95 5.82
N VAL A 98 -14.06 0.42 7.02
CA VAL A 98 -13.06 0.12 8.05
C VAL A 98 -13.16 -1.35 8.42
N ARG A 99 -12.09 -2.12 8.11
CA ARG A 99 -12.06 -3.58 8.37
C ARG A 99 -10.96 -3.94 9.34
N LYS A 100 -11.18 -5.02 10.10
CA LYS A 100 -10.11 -5.71 10.84
C LYS A 100 -9.74 -6.95 10.08
N VAL A 101 -8.46 -7.11 9.80
CA VAL A 101 -7.96 -8.27 9.05
C VAL A 101 -6.86 -8.99 9.82
N ASP A 102 -6.81 -10.29 9.62
CA ASP A 102 -5.84 -11.17 10.25
C ASP A 102 -4.54 -11.29 9.44
N LYS A 103 -3.61 -12.09 9.95
CA LYS A 103 -2.34 -12.35 9.26
C LYS A 103 -2.50 -13.19 7.99
N LEU A 104 -3.54 -14.01 7.87
CA LEU A 104 -3.78 -14.83 6.68
C LEU A 104 -4.20 -13.97 5.50
N PHE A 105 -5.07 -12.98 5.74
CA PHE A 105 -5.43 -11.96 4.76
C PHE A 105 -4.18 -11.25 4.20
N LEU A 106 -3.29 -10.78 5.09
CA LEU A 106 -2.05 -10.11 4.68
C LEU A 106 -1.12 -11.01 3.85
N ARG A 107 -1.11 -12.32 4.14
CA ARG A 107 -0.34 -13.30 3.37
C ARG A 107 -0.94 -13.54 1.99
N LYS A 108 -2.26 -13.62 1.90
CA LYS A 108 -3.01 -13.80 0.64
C LYS A 108 -2.79 -12.61 -0.29
N HIS A 109 -2.85 -11.39 0.25
CA HIS A 109 -2.74 -10.15 -0.51
C HIS A 109 -1.32 -9.53 -0.52
N LYS A 110 -0.28 -10.34 -0.30
CA LYS A 110 1.09 -9.84 -0.14
C LYS A 110 1.62 -9.11 -1.38
N ARG A 111 1.14 -9.44 -2.58
CA ARG A 111 1.62 -8.84 -3.85
C ARG A 111 0.97 -7.49 -4.13
N GLU A 112 -0.22 -7.28 -3.58
CA GLU A 112 -1.04 -6.08 -3.67
C GLU A 112 -0.68 -5.05 -2.58
N ILE A 113 0.06 -5.48 -1.57
CA ILE A 113 0.59 -4.60 -0.51
C ILE A 113 1.84 -3.87 -0.99
N ILE A 114 1.73 -2.55 -1.09
CA ILE A 114 2.80 -1.64 -1.44
C ILE A 114 3.49 -1.16 -0.16
N LYS A 115 4.82 -1.25 -0.18
CA LYS A 115 5.68 -0.56 0.78
C LYS A 115 6.09 0.77 0.19
N ILE A 116 5.97 1.86 0.96
CA ILE A 116 6.32 3.21 0.46
C ILE A 116 7.76 3.31 -0.07
N CYS A 117 8.71 2.62 0.57
CA CYS A 117 10.10 2.58 0.09
C CYS A 117 10.27 1.92 -1.29
N TYR A 118 9.31 1.10 -1.74
CA TYR A 118 9.32 0.55 -3.10
C TYR A 118 9.04 1.64 -4.14
N LEU A 119 8.19 2.61 -3.80
CA LEU A 119 7.83 3.72 -4.68
C LEU A 119 8.98 4.71 -4.90
N GLU A 120 9.97 4.76 -4.02
CA GLU A 120 11.18 5.60 -4.16
C GLU A 120 12.06 5.26 -5.39
N LYS A 121 11.66 4.26 -6.19
CA LYS A 121 12.30 3.88 -7.45
C LYS A 121 11.71 4.58 -8.67
N TYR A 122 10.50 5.11 -8.54
CA TYR A 122 9.71 5.70 -9.63
C TYR A 122 9.61 7.21 -9.43
N ASN A 123 9.38 7.94 -10.52
CA ASN A 123 9.14 9.38 -10.41
C ASN A 123 7.72 9.63 -9.87
N TYR A 124 7.43 10.87 -9.46
CA TYR A 124 6.14 11.20 -8.86
C TYR A 124 4.97 11.00 -9.81
N ASP A 125 5.15 11.35 -11.08
CA ASP A 125 4.07 11.31 -12.08
C ASP A 125 3.68 9.87 -12.40
N GLU A 126 4.66 8.97 -12.56
CA GLU A 126 4.42 7.52 -12.68
C GLU A 126 3.63 6.98 -11.49
N ILE A 127 3.97 7.42 -10.27
CA ILE A 127 3.27 6.96 -9.06
C ILE A 127 1.83 7.49 -9.03
N VAL A 128 1.61 8.78 -9.26
CA VAL A 128 0.29 9.38 -9.08
C VAL A 128 -0.62 9.12 -10.27
N CYS A 129 -0.12 9.31 -11.49
CA CYS A 129 -0.90 9.20 -12.71
C CYS A 129 -1.18 7.73 -13.09
N GLU A 130 -0.18 6.85 -12.97
CA GLU A 130 -0.32 5.47 -13.45
C GLU A 130 -0.71 4.47 -12.34
N LEU A 131 -0.14 4.64 -11.14
CA LEU A 131 -0.39 3.71 -10.05
C LEU A 131 -1.60 4.11 -9.21
N PHE A 132 -1.70 5.39 -8.80
CA PHE A 132 -2.77 5.91 -7.95
C PHE A 132 -3.90 6.63 -8.73
N SER A 133 -4.22 6.10 -9.90
CA SER A 133 -5.37 6.54 -10.70
C SER A 133 -6.70 6.47 -9.90
N PRO A 134 -7.62 7.43 -10.10
CA PRO A 134 -8.88 7.52 -9.36
C PRO A 134 -9.85 6.33 -9.58
N LEU A 135 -9.59 5.45 -10.55
CA LEU A 135 -10.44 4.29 -10.83
C LEU A 135 -10.19 3.09 -9.90
N LYS A 136 -9.27 3.20 -8.95
CA LYS A 136 -8.88 2.10 -8.04
C LYS A 136 -9.37 2.33 -6.62
N VAL A 137 -9.53 1.22 -5.89
CA VAL A 137 -9.79 1.24 -4.45
C VAL A 137 -8.47 1.17 -3.70
N PHE A 138 -8.26 2.11 -2.77
CA PHE A 138 -7.06 2.15 -1.93
C PHE A 138 -7.42 1.83 -0.48
N TYR A 139 -6.57 1.00 0.15
CA TYR A 139 -6.64 0.74 1.58
C TYR A 139 -5.32 1.09 2.26
N ILE A 140 -5.36 1.81 3.37
CA ILE A 140 -4.22 1.88 4.31
C ILE A 140 -4.29 0.70 5.27
N ILE A 141 -3.22 -0.09 5.33
CA ILE A 141 -3.02 -1.09 6.39
C ILE A 141 -2.29 -0.40 7.54
N ASP A 142 -3.03 -0.07 8.60
CA ASP A 142 -2.48 0.61 9.76
C ASP A 142 -1.92 -0.38 10.79
N PHE A 143 -0.61 -0.61 10.74
CA PHE A 143 0.08 -1.47 11.69
C PHE A 143 0.30 -0.83 13.06
N THR A 144 0.02 0.46 13.22
CA THR A 144 0.06 1.15 14.52
C THR A 144 -1.20 0.89 15.34
N GLU A 145 -2.30 0.52 14.67
CA GLU A 145 -3.57 0.14 15.29
C GLU A 145 -3.76 -1.38 15.25
N LYS A 146 -3.17 -2.05 16.25
CA LYS A 146 -3.35 -3.50 16.44
C LYS A 146 -4.35 -3.78 17.53
N ILE A 147 -5.37 -4.57 17.21
CA ILE A 147 -6.39 -5.00 18.17
C ILE A 147 -6.43 -6.53 18.16
N LYS A 148 -6.03 -7.15 19.28
CA LYS A 148 -6.02 -8.62 19.47
C LYS A 148 -5.31 -9.37 18.33
N GLY A 149 -4.20 -8.83 17.82
CA GLY A 149 -3.40 -9.45 16.75
C GLY A 149 -3.87 -9.15 15.32
N ASN A 150 -5.04 -8.53 15.14
CA ASN A 150 -5.52 -8.03 13.86
C ASN A 150 -5.00 -6.61 13.60
N VAL A 151 -4.89 -6.25 12.32
CA VAL A 151 -4.58 -4.90 11.87
C VAL A 151 -5.83 -4.25 11.27
N VAL A 152 -5.91 -2.94 11.33
CA VAL A 152 -7.04 -2.19 10.77
C VAL A 152 -6.73 -1.73 9.35
N LEU A 153 -7.71 -1.90 8.47
CA LEU A 153 -7.73 -1.37 7.12
C LEU A 153 -8.69 -0.18 7.06
N TYR A 154 -8.25 0.90 6.42
CA TYR A 154 -9.08 2.05 6.11
C TYR A 154 -9.16 2.20 4.60
N GLU A 155 -10.38 2.19 4.04
CA GLU A 155 -10.58 2.61 2.66
C GLU A 155 -10.30 4.12 2.56
N VAL A 156 -9.51 4.53 1.58
CA VAL A 156 -9.00 5.90 1.43
C VAL A 156 -9.07 6.39 -0.01
N ILE A 157 -9.04 7.72 -0.16
CA ILE A 157 -8.78 8.40 -1.43
C ILE A 157 -7.35 8.88 -1.50
N CYS A 158 -6.72 8.79 -2.68
CA CYS A 158 -5.50 9.51 -2.97
C CYS A 158 -5.86 10.95 -3.30
N ILE A 159 -5.28 11.93 -2.58
CA ILE A 159 -5.55 13.36 -2.82
C ILE A 159 -4.41 14.04 -3.60
N ASN A 160 -3.45 13.27 -4.07
CA ASN A 160 -2.38 13.77 -4.93
C ASN A 160 -2.92 14.13 -6.32
N SER A 161 -2.52 15.28 -6.86
CA SER A 161 -2.79 15.63 -8.25
C SER A 161 -1.75 15.02 -9.18
N CYS A 162 -2.24 14.41 -10.26
CA CYS A 162 -1.42 14.10 -11.44
C CYS A 162 -1.21 15.43 -12.19
N PRO A 163 0.03 15.89 -12.39
CA PRO A 163 0.27 17.11 -13.16
C PRO A 163 -0.11 16.89 -14.63
N VAL A 164 -0.84 17.85 -15.19
CA VAL A 164 -1.09 17.92 -16.64
C VAL A 164 -0.06 18.87 -17.22
N TYR A 165 0.82 18.36 -18.06
CA TYR A 165 1.76 19.20 -18.81
C TYR A 165 1.05 19.70 -20.08
N GLU A 166 1.00 21.02 -20.25
CA GLU A 166 0.52 21.70 -21.47
C GLU A 166 1.52 21.57 -22.63
#